data_AF-A0A6A5AUD7-F1
#
_entry.id   AF-A0A6A5AUD7-F1
#
_cell.length_a   1.000
_cell.length_b   1.000
_cell.length_c   1.000
_cell.angle_alpha   90.00
_cell.angle_beta   90.00
_cell.angle_gamma   90.00
#
_symmetry.space_group_name_H-M   'P 1'
#
loop_
_entity.id
_entity.type
_entity.pdbx_description
1 polymer ?
#
loop_
_entity_poly.entity_id
_entity_poly.type
_entity_poly.pdbx_seq_one_letter_code
_entity_poly.pdbx_strand_id
1 'polypeptide(L)'
;MEMTFQVPYYIVAIYGFINRMRSEWLRVPTLVYAAQSITVMAIVLTEQFVGEFKTSAPLVILGSYLPFAIVPFFFLIRASGPT
;
A
#
# COMPACT_ATOMS: atom_id res chain seq x y z
N MET A 1 -13.00 -6.18 -7.24
CA MET A 1 -12.85 -4.83 -7.83
C MET A 1 -11.65 -4.08 -7.26
N GLU A 2 -11.40 -4.13 -5.95
CA GLU A 2 -10.23 -3.45 -5.33
C GLU A 2 -8.89 -3.86 -5.97
N MET A 3 -8.57 -5.16 -6.02
CA MET A 3 -7.31 -5.65 -6.63
C MET A 3 -7.13 -5.23 -8.10
N THR A 4 -8.23 -5.08 -8.85
CA THR A 4 -8.20 -4.73 -10.28
C THR A 4 -7.67 -3.33 -10.53
N PHE A 5 -7.88 -2.40 -9.60
CA PHE A 5 -7.38 -1.03 -9.70
C PHE A 5 -6.15 -0.79 -8.83
N GLN A 6 -6.08 -1.46 -7.68
CA GLN A 6 -5.00 -1.30 -6.71
C GLN A 6 -3.67 -1.83 -7.25
N VAL A 7 -3.65 -3.01 -7.86
CA VAL A 7 -2.40 -3.63 -8.35
C VAL A 7 -1.80 -2.86 -9.54
N PRO A 8 -2.55 -2.45 -10.57
CA PRO A 8 -1.99 -1.63 -11.64
C PRO A 8 -1.45 -0.29 -11.14
N TYR A 9 -2.19 0.37 -10.24
CA TYR A 9 -1.72 1.63 -9.67
C TYR A 9 -0.46 1.45 -8.81
N TYR A 10 -0.38 0.36 -8.05
CA TYR A 10 0.80 0.02 -7.26
C TYR A 10 2.07 -0.07 -8.12
N ILE A 11 1.98 -0.68 -9.31
CA ILE A 11 3.10 -0.75 -10.27
C ILE A 11 3.52 0.66 -10.72
N VAL A 12 2.55 1.52 -11.05
CA VAL A 12 2.79 2.91 -11.44
C VAL A 12 3.43 3.70 -10.29
N ALA A 13 2.97 3.51 -9.06
CA ALA A 13 3.50 4.16 -7.88
C ALA A 13 4.94 3.71 -7.57
N ILE A 14 5.27 2.42 -7.75
CA ILE A 14 6.64 1.90 -7.65
C ILE A 14 7.53 2.57 -8.70
N TYR A 15 7.09 2.63 -9.96
CA TYR A 15 7.85 3.29 -11.03
C TYR A 15 8.10 4.76 -10.70
N GLY A 16 7.08 5.48 -10.21
CA GLY A 16 7.21 6.85 -9.75
C GLY A 16 8.19 6.98 -8.59
N PHE A 17 8.15 6.06 -7.62
CA PHE A 17 9.03 6.05 -6.45
C PHE A 17 10.51 5.83 -6.84
N ILE A 18 10.81 4.84 -7.69
CA ILE A 18 12.17 4.52 -8.15
C ILE A 18 12.76 5.70 -8.94
N ASN A 19 11.96 6.32 -9.82
CA ASN A 19 12.39 7.46 -10.64
C ASN A 19 12.37 8.80 -9.89
N ARG A 20 12.47 8.77 -8.55
CA ARG A 20 12.49 9.93 -7.65
C ARG A 20 11.31 10.88 -7.83
N MET A 21 10.11 10.37 -8.13
CA MET A 21 8.87 11.15 -8.24
C MET A 21 9.09 12.49 -8.99
N ARG A 22 9.76 12.44 -10.14
CA ARG A 22 9.97 13.63 -11.00
C ARG A 22 8.67 14.23 -11.54
N SER A 23 7.58 13.48 -11.45
CA SER A 23 6.27 13.87 -11.92
C SER A 23 5.40 14.31 -10.75
N GLU A 24 5.20 15.62 -10.60
CA GLU A 24 4.37 16.18 -9.54
C GLU A 24 2.92 15.68 -9.60
N TRP A 25 2.42 15.36 -10.80
CA TRP A 25 1.07 14.81 -11.00
C TRP A 25 0.87 13.44 -10.34
N LEU A 26 1.94 12.66 -10.11
CA LEU A 26 1.90 11.37 -9.43
C LEU A 26 1.89 11.49 -7.90
N ARG A 27 2.25 12.66 -7.36
CA ARG A 27 2.41 12.86 -5.91
C ARG A 27 1.10 12.71 -5.15
N VAL A 28 0.09 13.52 -5.52
CA VAL A 28 -1.22 13.53 -4.83
C VAL A 28 -1.93 12.18 -4.96
N PRO A 29 -2.04 11.56 -6.15
CA PRO A 29 -2.62 10.23 -6.27
C PRO A 29 -1.89 9.17 -5.43
N THR A 30 -0.55 9.25 -5.33
CA THR A 30 0.23 8.30 -4.54
C THR A 30 0.03 8.50 -3.04
N LEU A 31 -0.13 9.75 -2.57
CA LEU A 31 -0.50 10.03 -1.18
C LEU A 31 -1.86 9.43 -0.82
N VAL A 32 -2.87 9.63 -1.68
CA VAL A 32 -4.22 9.08 -1.47
C VAL A 32 -4.19 7.56 -1.45
N TYR A 33 -3.57 6.95 -2.47
CA TYR A 33 -3.39 5.50 -2.54
C TYR A 33 -2.69 4.94 -1.31
N ALA A 34 -1.61 5.60 -0.88
CA ALA A 34 -0.80 5.10 0.21
C ALA A 34 -1.52 5.20 1.56
N ALA A 35 -2.20 6.32 1.81
CA ALA A 35 -3.03 6.48 3.00
C ALA A 35 -4.16 5.42 3.04
N GLN A 36 -4.90 5.26 1.93
CA GLN A 36 -5.95 4.26 1.83
C GLN A 36 -5.42 2.84 2.07
N SER A 37 -4.32 2.47 1.42
CA SER A 37 -3.73 1.14 1.55
C SER A 37 -3.30 0.86 3.00
N ILE A 38 -2.64 1.80 3.68
CA ILE A 38 -2.23 1.62 5.08
C ILE A 38 -3.43 1.44 6.00
N THR A 39 -4.47 2.26 5.83
CA THR A 39 -5.70 2.14 6.63
C THR A 39 -6.36 0.77 6.45
N VAL A 40 -6.50 0.30 5.20
CA VAL A 40 -7.11 -1.00 4.92
C VAL A 40 -6.23 -2.15 5.45
N MET A 41 -4.91 -2.06 5.30
CA MET A 41 -3.99 -3.09 5.79
C MET A 41 -4.01 -3.21 7.32
N ALA A 42 -4.16 -2.11 8.05
CA ALA A 42 -4.34 -2.18 9.49
C ALA A 42 -5.56 -3.02 9.87
N ILE A 43 -6.71 -2.78 9.21
CA ILE A 43 -7.95 -3.53 9.44
C ILE A 43 -7.76 -5.01 9.06
N VAL A 44 -7.25 -5.28 7.85
CA VAL A 44 -7.07 -6.64 7.33
C VAL A 44 -6.12 -7.44 8.24
N LEU A 45 -4.97 -6.90 8.59
CA LEU A 45 -4.01 -7.60 9.43
C LEU A 45 -4.57 -7.80 10.84
N THR A 46 -5.23 -6.81 11.44
CA THR A 46 -5.88 -7.00 12.74
C THR A 46 -6.93 -8.10 12.69
N GLU A 47 -7.80 -8.12 11.68
CA GLU A 47 -8.83 -9.16 11.56
C GLU A 47 -8.21 -10.56 11.38
N GLN A 48 -7.22 -10.68 10.51
CA GLN A 48 -6.62 -11.99 10.19
C GLN A 48 -5.80 -12.58 11.35
N PHE A 49 -5.25 -11.75 12.25
CA PHE A 49 -4.42 -12.22 13.39
C PHE A 49 -5.15 -12.23 14.73
N VAL A 50 -6.08 -11.30 14.94
CA VAL A 50 -6.69 -11.03 16.26
C VAL A 50 -8.22 -11.00 16.20
N GLY A 51 -8.82 -10.88 15.03
CA GLY A 51 -10.27 -10.80 14.82
C GLY A 51 -11.05 -12.09 15.07
N GLU A 52 -12.33 -12.05 14.71
CA GLU A 52 -13.26 -13.17 14.85
C GLU A 52 -13.01 -14.23 13.76
N PHE A 53 -12.63 -13.79 12.56
CA PHE A 53 -12.38 -14.64 11.39
C PHE A 53 -10.88 -14.78 11.08
N LYS A 54 -10.10 -15.17 12.11
CA LYS A 54 -8.65 -15.36 11.96
C LYS A 54 -8.30 -16.40 10.91
N THR A 55 -7.20 -16.18 10.21
CA THR A 55 -6.72 -17.14 9.22
C THR A 55 -6.09 -18.37 9.88
N SER A 56 -6.25 -19.53 9.25
CA SER A 56 -5.46 -20.73 9.56
C SER A 56 -4.08 -20.73 8.91
N ALA A 57 -3.81 -19.79 7.99
CA ALA A 57 -2.57 -19.71 7.21
C ALA A 57 -1.94 -18.29 7.28
N PRO A 58 -1.42 -17.87 8.46
CA PRO A 58 -0.92 -16.52 8.68
C PRO A 58 0.23 -16.15 7.75
N LEU A 59 1.09 -17.09 7.37
CA LEU A 59 2.20 -16.84 6.43
C LEU A 59 1.71 -16.47 5.03
N VAL A 60 0.57 -17.02 4.58
CA VAL A 60 -0.01 -16.70 3.28
C VAL A 60 -0.57 -15.27 3.29
N ILE A 61 -1.27 -14.90 4.37
CA ILE A 61 -1.76 -13.53 4.56
C ILE A 61 -0.59 -12.55 4.59
N LEU A 62 0.47 -12.87 5.35
CA LEU A 62 1.67 -12.06 5.40
C LEU A 62 2.28 -11.89 3.99
N GLY A 63 2.54 -12.99 3.27
CA GLY A 63 3.12 -12.90 1.92
C GLY A 63 2.25 -12.12 0.93
N SER A 64 0.93 -12.17 1.08
CA SER A 64 -0.01 -11.52 0.16
C SER A 64 -0.22 -10.03 0.46
N TYR A 65 -0.21 -9.65 1.74
CA TYR A 65 -0.63 -8.31 2.19
C TYR A 65 0.50 -7.43 2.74
N LEU A 66 1.61 -8.00 3.25
CA LEU A 66 2.75 -7.19 3.73
C LEU A 66 3.30 -6.21 2.69
N PRO A 67 3.44 -6.55 1.40
CA PRO A 67 3.91 -5.59 0.40
C PRO A 67 3.03 -4.34 0.37
N PHE A 68 1.71 -4.52 0.45
CA PHE A 68 0.72 -3.44 0.46
C PHE A 68 0.63 -2.69 1.81
N ALA A 69 1.21 -3.22 2.87
CA ALA A 69 1.34 -2.51 4.14
C ALA A 69 2.65 -1.69 4.21
N ILE A 70 3.75 -2.31 3.77
CA ILE A 70 5.11 -1.75 3.91
C ILE A 70 5.40 -0.71 2.82
N VAL A 71 5.17 -1.03 1.56
CA VAL A 71 5.59 -0.17 0.45
C VAL A 71 4.80 1.15 0.41
N PRO A 72 3.49 1.17 0.67
CA PRO A 72 2.75 2.42 0.85
C PRO A 72 3.29 3.32 1.96
N PHE A 73 3.85 2.75 3.03
CA PHE A 73 4.52 3.54 4.08
C PHE A 73 5.69 4.34 3.51
N PHE A 74 6.53 3.70 2.68
CA PHE A 74 7.62 4.38 1.98
C PHE A 74 7.11 5.40 0.96
N PHE A 75 6.01 5.10 0.26
CA PHE A 75 5.38 6.06 -0.64
C PHE A 75 4.94 7.34 0.07
N LEU A 76 4.31 7.23 1.25
CA LEU A 76 3.92 8.40 2.06
C LEU A 76 5.15 9.24 2.42
N ILE A 77 6.20 8.62 2.96
CA ILE A 77 7.42 9.35 3.37
C ILE A 77 8.03 10.08 2.16
N ARG A 78 8.11 9.40 1.02
CA ARG A 78 8.75 9.98 -0.16
C ARG A 78 7.91 11.05 -0.86
N ALA A 79 6.58 10.92 -0.83
CA ALA A 79 5.65 11.87 -1.43
C ALA A 79 5.34 13.06 -0.51
N SER A 80 5.60 12.96 0.80
CA SER A 80 5.38 14.05 1.77
C SER A 80 6.56 15.02 1.86
N GLY A 81 7.77 14.62 1.46
CA GLY A 81 8.96 15.50 1.43
C GLY A 81 8.89 16.65 0.41
N PRO A 82 9.77 17.68 0.53
CA PRO A 82 9.85 18.79 -0.43
C PRO A 82 10.42 18.32 -1.77
N THR A 83 9.94 18.92 -2.87
CA THR A 83 10.40 18.72 -4.26
C THR A 83 11.76 19.36 -4.51
#